data_AF-A0A7S1WPQ3-F1
#
_entry.id   AF-A0A7S1WPQ3-F1
#
_cell.length_a   1.000
_cell.length_b   1.000
_cell.length_c   1.000
_cell.angle_alpha   90.00
_cell.angle_beta   90.00
_cell.angle_gamma   90.00
#
_symmetry.space_group_name_H-M   'P 1'
#
loop_
_entity.id
_entity.type
_entity.pdbx_description
1 polymer ?
#
loop_
_entity_poly.entity_id
_entity_poly.type
_entity_poly.pdbx_seq_one_letter_code
_entity_poly.pdbx_strand_id
1 'polypeptide(L)'
;MHPRDNSIIIDLDAQRSMKGHEILRHLEQQREAISQNSFDAYKREFDLETGVRKQKLDGVKIKRDEIQYVESLESLVGSRSEPALRLPVHRPIRQVRGPRSISDIRGTIGVAEGD
;
A
#
# COMPACT_ATOMS: atom_id res chain seq x y z
N MET A 1 -27.60 10.94 -21.95
CA MET A 1 -26.28 11.37 -22.46
C MET A 1 -25.99 10.55 -23.70
N HIS A 2 -26.15 11.12 -24.90
CA HIS A 2 -25.76 10.44 -26.13
C HIS A 2 -24.24 10.60 -26.33
N PRO A 3 -23.50 9.52 -26.62
CA PRO A 3 -22.14 9.66 -27.13
C PRO A 3 -22.24 10.44 -28.43
N ARG A 4 -21.55 11.58 -28.50
CA ARG A 4 -21.38 12.27 -29.78
C ARG A 4 -20.53 11.35 -30.63
N ASP A 5 -21.10 10.81 -31.69
CA ASP A 5 -20.35 10.15 -32.75
C ASP A 5 -19.36 11.17 -33.30
N ASN A 6 -18.12 11.12 -32.81
CA ASN A 6 -17.00 11.89 -33.34
C ASN A 6 -16.51 11.22 -34.64
N SER A 7 -17.41 10.96 -35.58
CA SER A 7 -17.01 10.60 -36.94
C SER A 7 -16.31 11.81 -37.55
N ILE A 8 -15.00 11.71 -37.77
CA ILE A 8 -14.22 12.73 -38.49
C ILE A 8 -14.58 12.58 -39.97
N ILE A 9 -15.68 13.22 -40.36
CA ILE A 9 -16.11 13.32 -41.74
C ILE A 9 -15.25 14.42 -42.36
N ILE A 10 -14.31 14.03 -43.24
CA ILE A 10 -13.56 14.99 -44.05
C ILE A 10 -14.53 15.48 -45.12
N ASP A 11 -15.22 16.56 -44.82
CA ASP A 11 -16.20 17.17 -45.71
C ASP A 11 -15.45 17.98 -46.79
N LEU A 12 -14.98 17.28 -47.82
CA LEU A 12 -14.15 17.85 -48.89
C LEU A 12 -14.86 18.97 -49.65
N ASP A 13 -16.19 18.96 -49.67
CA ASP A 13 -17.00 19.98 -50.33
C ASP A 13 -17.07 21.28 -49.53
N ALA A 14 -17.06 21.21 -48.18
CA ALA A 14 -16.98 22.38 -47.31
C ALA A 14 -15.62 23.10 -47.43
N GLN A 15 -14.55 22.35 -47.71
CA GLN A 15 -13.19 22.87 -47.83
C GLN A 15 -12.94 23.64 -49.14
N ARG A 16 -13.78 23.46 -50.17
CA ARG A 16 -13.66 24.23 -51.43
C ARG A 16 -13.89 25.73 -51.27
N SER A 17 -14.59 26.16 -50.21
CA SER A 17 -14.86 27.57 -49.92
C SER A 17 -13.84 28.21 -48.97
N MET A 18 -12.91 27.44 -48.39
CA MET A 18 -11.98 27.91 -47.38
C MET A 18 -10.66 28.40 -47.99
N LYS A 19 -10.02 29.40 -47.37
CA LYS A 19 -8.68 29.83 -47.79
C LYS A 19 -7.65 28.76 -47.43
N GLY A 20 -6.63 28.57 -48.27
CA GLY A 20 -5.65 27.48 -48.11
C GLY A 20 -5.00 27.38 -46.72
N HIS A 21 -4.79 28.51 -46.03
CA HIS A 21 -4.23 28.54 -44.68
C HIS A 21 -5.18 27.98 -43.61
N GLU A 22 -6.49 28.18 -43.78
CA GLU A 22 -7.52 27.69 -42.86
C GLU A 22 -7.74 26.19 -43.04
N ILE A 23 -7.57 25.68 -44.27
CA ILE A 23 -7.59 24.24 -44.59
C ILE A 23 -6.46 23.53 -43.85
N LEU A 24 -5.22 24.04 -43.93
CA LEU A 24 -4.07 23.45 -43.23
C LEU A 24 -4.28 23.41 -41.71
N ARG A 25 -4.77 24.50 -41.12
CA ARG A 25 -5.09 24.54 -39.68
C ARG A 25 -6.15 23.51 -39.30
N HIS A 26 -7.18 23.36 -40.13
CA HIS A 26 -8.26 22.39 -39.87
C HIS A 26 -7.75 20.94 -39.96
N LEU A 27 -6.91 20.64 -40.96
CA LEU A 27 -6.28 19.32 -41.10
C LEU A 27 -5.35 18.99 -39.93
N GLU A 28 -4.59 19.96 -39.42
CA GLU A 28 -3.75 19.78 -38.23
C GLU A 28 -4.58 19.44 -36.99
N GLN A 29 -5.69 20.16 -36.77
CA GLN A 29 -6.61 19.90 -35.65
C GLN A 29 -7.25 18.51 -35.75
N GLN A 30 -7.63 18.10 -36.97
CA GLN A 30 -8.17 16.75 -37.19
C GLN A 30 -7.11 15.68 -36.92
N ARG A 31 -5.87 15.88 -37.37
CA ARG A 31 -4.75 14.97 -37.09
C ARG A 31 -4.51 14.82 -35.58
N GLU A 32 -4.53 15.91 -34.83
CA GLU A 32 -4.38 15.87 -33.37
C GLU A 32 -5.54 15.12 -32.71
N ALA A 33 -6.79 15.36 -33.16
CA ALA A 33 -7.96 14.67 -32.66
C ALA A 33 -7.93 13.15 -32.94
N ILE A 34 -7.43 12.74 -34.12
CA ILE A 34 -7.21 11.32 -34.46
C ILE A 34 -6.16 10.71 -33.55
N SER A 35 -5.03 11.41 -33.36
CA SER A 35 -3.92 10.95 -32.52
C SER A 35 -4.36 10.70 -31.08
N GLN A 36 -5.15 11.61 -30.51
CA GLN A 36 -5.67 11.51 -29.14
C GLN A 36 -6.71 10.40 -28.98
N ASN A 37 -7.53 10.15 -29.99
CA ASN A 37 -8.56 9.10 -29.97
C ASN A 37 -8.11 7.78 -30.60
N SER A 38 -6.80 7.63 -30.84
CA SER A 38 -6.24 6.41 -31.42
C SER A 38 -6.27 5.25 -30.43
N PHE A 39 -6.31 4.03 -30.95
CA PHE A 39 -6.20 2.82 -30.12
C PHE A 39 -4.90 2.80 -29.31
N ASP A 40 -3.82 3.37 -29.84
CA ASP A 40 -2.54 3.48 -29.12
C ASP A 40 -2.60 4.45 -27.93
N ALA A 41 -3.35 5.56 -28.06
CA ALA A 41 -3.64 6.42 -26.91
C ALA A 41 -4.49 5.69 -25.87
N TYR A 42 -5.52 4.97 -26.30
CA TYR A 42 -6.34 4.15 -25.42
C TYR A 42 -5.53 3.09 -24.66
N LYS A 43 -4.68 2.32 -25.36
CA LYS A 43 -3.80 1.31 -24.76
C LYS A 43 -2.83 1.89 -23.72
N ARG A 44 -2.37 3.13 -23.93
CA ARG A 44 -1.50 3.83 -22.97
C ARG A 44 -2.25 4.26 -21.72
N GLU A 45 -3.48 4.76 -21.87
CA GLU A 45 -4.25 5.33 -20.77
C GLU A 45 -5.11 4.32 -20.01
N PHE A 46 -5.46 3.19 -20.62
CA PHE A 46 -6.37 2.20 -20.06
C PHE A 46 -5.71 0.83 -19.97
N ASP A 47 -6.18 0.03 -19.02
CA ASP A 47 -5.92 -1.39 -18.97
C ASP A 47 -6.85 -2.12 -19.97
N LEU A 48 -6.29 -2.98 -20.81
CA LEU A 48 -7.02 -3.64 -21.88
C LEU A 48 -7.92 -4.77 -21.38
N GLU A 49 -7.59 -5.38 -20.23
CA GLU A 49 -8.39 -6.47 -19.66
C GLU A 49 -9.56 -5.92 -18.85
N THR A 50 -9.31 -4.89 -18.04
CA THR A 50 -10.31 -4.33 -17.13
C THR A 50 -11.07 -3.14 -17.72
N GLY A 51 -10.53 -2.48 -18.75
CA GLY A 51 -11.07 -1.23 -19.30
C GLY A 51 -10.94 -0.04 -18.35
N VAL A 52 -10.27 -0.21 -17.21
CA VAL A 52 -10.12 0.85 -16.19
C VAL A 52 -8.98 1.78 -16.60
N ARG A 53 -9.18 3.09 -16.40
CA ARG A 53 -8.15 4.08 -16.66
C ARG A 53 -6.97 3.85 -15.71
N LYS A 54 -5.77 3.70 -16.26
CA LYS A 54 -4.53 3.60 -15.50
C LYS A 54 -4.36 4.88 -14.70
N GLN A 55 -4.35 4.76 -13.38
CA GLN A 55 -4.08 5.89 -12.51
C GLN A 55 -2.61 6.27 -12.68
N LYS A 56 -2.34 7.50 -13.15
CA LYS A 56 -0.98 8.03 -13.13
C LYS A 56 -0.59 8.15 -11.66
N LEU A 57 0.46 7.43 -11.27
CA LEU A 57 1.01 7.50 -9.92
C LEU A 57 1.56 8.91 -9.70
N ASP A 58 0.78 9.75 -9.01
CA ASP A 58 1.25 11.05 -8.56
C ASP A 58 2.12 10.84 -7.32
N GLY A 59 3.44 10.99 -7.50
CA GLY A 59 4.41 10.80 -6.43
C GLY A 59 4.20 11.72 -5.24
N VAL A 60 3.58 12.90 -5.43
CA VAL A 60 3.25 13.80 -4.32
C VAL A 60 2.09 13.24 -3.51
N LYS A 61 1.06 12.73 -4.18
CA LYS A 61 -0.08 12.10 -3.52
C LYS A 61 0.35 10.85 -2.74
N ILE A 62 1.16 9.99 -3.35
CA ILE A 62 1.64 8.76 -2.71
C ILE A 62 2.41 9.07 -1.42
N LYS A 63 3.28 10.08 -1.44
CA LYS A 63 4.02 10.50 -0.23
C LYS A 63 3.09 11.01 0.87
N ARG A 64 2.03 11.75 0.53
CA ARG A 64 1.03 12.18 1.52
C ARG A 64 0.28 11.00 2.11
N ASP A 65 -0.16 10.08 1.26
CA ASP A 65 -0.88 8.88 1.69
C ASP A 65 0.01 8.01 2.60
N GLU A 66 1.32 7.91 2.31
CA GLU A 66 2.30 7.23 3.15
C GLU A 66 2.46 7.90 4.53
N ILE A 67 2.62 9.22 4.58
CA ILE A 67 2.74 9.97 5.83
C ILE A 67 1.49 9.76 6.69
N GLN A 68 0.31 9.88 6.10
CA GLN A 68 -0.95 9.71 6.82
C GLN A 68 -1.11 8.29 7.35
N TYR A 69 -0.73 7.28 6.56
CA TYR A 69 -0.76 5.88 6.97
C TYR A 69 0.16 5.64 8.17
N VAL A 70 1.38 6.17 8.11
CA VAL A 70 2.36 6.12 9.19
C VAL A 70 1.82 6.76 10.47
N GLU A 71 1.26 7.96 10.38
CA GLU A 71 0.73 8.69 11.54
C GLU A 71 -0.43 7.93 12.19
N SER A 72 -1.31 7.35 11.38
CA SER A 72 -2.39 6.50 11.87
C SER A 72 -1.88 5.25 12.59
N LEU A 73 -0.79 4.66 12.11
CA LEU A 73 -0.16 3.50 12.72
C LEU A 73 0.52 3.84 14.05
N GLU A 74 1.26 4.94 14.08
CA GLU A 74 1.90 5.45 15.30
C GLU A 74 0.87 5.82 16.36
N SER A 75 -0.28 6.37 15.95
CA SER A 75 -1.39 6.63 16.87
C SER A 75 -1.98 5.36 17.49
N LEU A 76 -1.91 4.22 16.80
CA LEU A 76 -2.50 2.97 17.27
C LEU A 76 -1.53 2.12 18.10
N VAL A 77 -0.27 2.07 17.68
CA VAL A 77 0.75 1.14 18.21
C VAL A 77 1.76 1.85 19.11
N GLY A 78 1.77 3.18 19.12
CA GLY A 78 2.78 4.00 19.78
C GLY A 78 3.87 4.45 18.82
N SER A 79 4.64 5.46 19.23
CA SER A 79 5.70 6.01 18.40
C SER A 79 6.80 4.98 18.16
N ARG A 80 7.39 4.98 16.96
CA ARG A 80 8.53 4.11 16.63
C ARG A 80 9.76 4.37 17.51
N SER A 81 9.82 5.57 18.09
CA SER A 81 10.89 5.99 18.99
C SER A 81 10.70 5.48 20.42
N GLU A 82 9.52 4.95 20.76
CA GLU A 82 9.27 4.40 22.08
C GLU A 82 9.70 2.92 22.14
N PRO A 83 10.47 2.54 23.18
CA PRO A 83 10.88 1.15 23.35
C PRO A 83 9.64 0.28 23.58
N ALA A 84 9.53 -0.81 22.80
CA ALA A 84 8.44 -1.78 22.95
C ALA A 84 8.27 -2.18 24.43
N LEU A 85 7.03 -2.16 24.92
CA LEU A 85 6.66 -2.55 26.28
C LEU A 85 7.25 -3.93 26.57
N ARG A 86 8.34 -3.96 27.36
CA ARG A 86 8.96 -5.21 27.77
C ARG A 86 8.00 -5.89 28.74
N LEU A 87 7.51 -7.07 28.36
CA LEU A 87 6.76 -7.92 29.26
C LEU A 87 7.58 -8.09 30.55
N PRO A 88 6.96 -7.94 31.74
CA PRO A 88 7.65 -8.19 32.99
C PRO A 88 8.23 -9.60 32.92
N VAL A 89 9.56 -9.68 32.97
CA VAL A 89 10.29 -10.94 32.98
C VAL A 89 9.80 -11.68 34.21
N HIS A 90 8.95 -12.69 34.02
CA HIS A 90 8.60 -13.62 35.07
C HIS A 90 9.91 -14.25 35.54
N ARG A 91 10.44 -13.76 36.67
CA ARG A 91 11.49 -14.48 37.37
C ARG A 91 10.91 -15.86 37.63
N PRO A 92 11.56 -16.95 37.20
CA PRO A 92 11.09 -18.28 37.57
C PRO A 92 11.02 -18.29 39.08
N ILE A 93 9.83 -18.56 39.61
CA ILE A 93 9.62 -18.79 41.03
C ILE A 93 10.66 -19.86 41.39
N ARG A 94 11.61 -19.49 42.24
CA ARG A 94 12.63 -20.39 42.75
C ARG A 94 11.83 -21.45 43.51
N GLN A 95 11.52 -22.57 42.85
CA GLN A 95 10.98 -23.74 43.51
C GLN A 95 12.03 -24.11 44.55
N VAL A 96 11.76 -23.74 45.80
CA VAL A 96 12.46 -24.30 46.94
C VAL A 96 12.17 -25.78 46.82
N ARG A 97 13.16 -26.54 46.32
CA ARG A 97 13.07 -27.99 46.24
C ARG A 97 12.89 -28.46 47.68
N GLY A 98 11.65 -28.80 48.05
CA GLY A 98 11.39 -29.60 49.22
C GLY A 98 12.17 -30.91 49.12
N PRO A 99 12.56 -31.51 50.25
CA PRO A 99 13.36 -32.72 50.26
C PRO A 99 12.64 -33.82 49.47
N ARG A 100 13.29 -34.32 48.42
CA ARG A 100 12.82 -35.43 47.60
C ARG A 100 13.27 -36.76 48.19
N SER A 101 12.98 -37.02 49.47
CA SER A 101 13.03 -38.39 49.99
C SER A 101 12.55 -38.46 51.43
N ILE A 102 11.73 -39.47 51.74
CA ILE A 102 11.37 -39.87 53.11
C ILE A 102 12.54 -40.65 53.78
N SER A 103 13.58 -41.04 53.02
CA SER A 103 14.75 -41.76 53.57
C SER A 103 15.64 -40.92 54.49
N ASP A 104 15.55 -39.59 54.43
CA ASP A 104 16.52 -38.72 55.10
C ASP A 104 16.07 -38.33 56.53
N ILE A 105 14.95 -38.88 57.01
CA ILE A 105 14.37 -38.56 58.33
C ILE A 105 14.97 -39.41 59.46
N ARG A 106 15.75 -40.47 59.17
CA ARG A 106 16.39 -41.30 60.21
C ARG A 106 17.89 -41.06 60.28
N GLY A 107 18.28 -40.06 61.06
CA GLY A 107 19.70 -39.75 61.22
C GLY A 107 20.10 -38.97 62.46
N THR A 108 19.32 -38.95 63.56
CA THR A 108 19.79 -38.41 64.84
C THR A 108 19.06 -39.07 66.03
N ILE A 109 19.43 -40.30 66.37
CA ILE A 109 19.20 -40.82 67.73
C ILE A 109 20.58 -40.87 68.39
N GLY A 110 20.78 -39.96 69.34
CA GLY A 110 21.97 -39.93 70.18
C GLY A 110 22.01 -41.13 71.11
N VAL A 111 23.20 -41.68 71.29
CA VAL A 111 23.52 -42.52 72.44
C VAL A 111 24.77 -41.90 73.05
N ALA A 112 24.55 -41.06 74.06
CA ALA A 112 25.55 -40.74 75.06
C ALA A 112 25.07 -41.45 76.32
N GLU A 113 25.55 -42.67 76.54
CA GLU A 113 25.53 -43.30 77.87
C GLU A 113 26.83 -42.93 78.56
N GLY A 114 26.69 -42.41 79.78
CA GLY A 114 27.78 -42.13 80.70
C GLY A 114 27.87 -43.22 81.77
N ASP A 115 29.01 -43.13 82.46
CA ASP A 115 29.51 -43.86 83.64
C ASP A 115 30.17 -45.23 83.41
#